data_AF-A0A7S1D5S8-F1
#
_entry.id   AF-A0A7S1D5S8-F1
#
_cell.length_a   1.000
_cell.length_b   1.000
_cell.length_c   1.000
_cell.angle_alpha   90.00
_cell.angle_beta   90.00
_cell.angle_gamma   90.00
#
_symmetry.space_group_name_H-M   'P 1'
#
loop_
_entity.id
_entity.type
_entity.pdbx_description
1 polymer ?
#
loop_
_entity_poly.entity_id
_entity_poly.type
_entity_poly.pdbx_seq_one_letter_code
_entity_poly.pdbx_strand_id
1 'polypeptide(L)'
;RVAVTPLSTTSLLMSNDNGSGDDNNNNDNKNLSASQQARREEEKRQQERKNDVVIGKTSAIPGEQNFPIDPDATVREYLAQATPLEREVYLEGEKGMSLLQKVDLEGAAKAFNRVFELQPQKYLWQAGIVFYYLGDYKRASEIFARCGQRFETRFEEYASEERIWRSACELKYLSQLDSSSERQALMEDRDKLAEHIQPFYVRHPESDPLEGERRKVIRIARNLFESTTNNDESAVLLARAKLRSIGGKGKTLLPDLKYFKLESWYYLGLYYDAIGDEEEAKKCMKVALRTCPYGSWETNMVHAFPYIHMVVRDWLDDDEFDEKKNPLKDVLPEEDEEVPVPEGVQADPLFVQTIREGINELDLTQLEDAMKVRGLPSGGKEEMAERLFRVLLEDVGLQW
;
A
#
# COMPACT_ATOMS: atom_id res chain seq x y z
N ARG A 1 -45.45 -15.90 -18.25
CA ARG A 1 -45.62 -16.96 -19.27
C ARG A 1 -44.40 -16.84 -20.19
N VAL A 2 -43.32 -17.58 -20.01
CA VAL A 2 -43.19 -19.04 -19.99
C VAL A 2 -42.37 -19.48 -18.78
N ALA A 3 -42.81 -20.57 -18.16
CA ALA A 3 -42.19 -21.24 -17.03
C ALA A 3 -41.39 -22.45 -17.55
N VAL A 4 -40.22 -22.71 -16.98
CA VAL A 4 -39.54 -24.02 -17.07
C VAL A 4 -38.86 -24.32 -15.73
N THR A 5 -39.55 -25.19 -14.98
CA THR A 5 -39.16 -26.23 -14.01
C THR A 5 -37.78 -26.26 -13.33
N PRO A 6 -37.72 -26.50 -12.00
CA PRO A 6 -36.53 -26.95 -11.29
C PRO A 6 -36.37 -28.48 -11.39
N LEU A 7 -35.14 -28.95 -11.60
CA LEU A 7 -34.82 -30.37 -11.60
C LEU A 7 -34.59 -30.88 -10.18
N SER A 8 -35.37 -31.93 -9.91
CA SER A 8 -35.41 -32.85 -8.78
C SER A 8 -34.06 -33.28 -8.18
N THR A 9 -33.99 -33.11 -6.86
CA THR A 9 -33.65 -34.13 -5.84
C THR A 9 -33.14 -35.49 -6.36
N THR A 10 -31.91 -35.82 -6.00
CA THR A 10 -31.47 -37.22 -5.82
C THR A 10 -31.09 -37.39 -4.35
N SER A 11 -32.06 -37.91 -3.59
CA SER A 11 -31.87 -38.45 -2.25
C SER A 11 -31.13 -39.77 -2.39
N LEU A 12 -29.87 -39.82 -1.96
CA LEU A 12 -29.16 -41.08 -1.76
C LEU A 12 -29.36 -41.50 -0.30
N LEU A 13 -30.24 -42.48 -0.12
CA LEU A 13 -30.40 -43.27 1.10
C LEU A 13 -29.06 -43.88 1.50
N MET A 14 -28.50 -43.46 2.64
CA MET A 14 -27.48 -44.24 3.34
C MET A 14 -28.16 -45.00 4.46
N SER A 15 -28.28 -46.31 4.21
CA SER A 15 -28.76 -47.35 5.11
C SER A 15 -27.88 -47.41 6.35
N ASN A 16 -28.51 -47.47 7.52
CA ASN A 16 -27.90 -48.00 8.73
C ASN A 16 -27.58 -49.48 8.50
N ASP A 17 -26.30 -49.84 8.56
CA ASP A 17 -25.90 -51.23 8.75
C ASP A 17 -24.96 -51.32 9.95
N ASN A 18 -25.50 -51.93 11.01
CA ASN A 18 -24.77 -52.38 12.19
C ASN A 18 -23.99 -53.64 11.79
N GLY A 19 -22.70 -53.49 11.50
CA GLY A 19 -21.78 -54.57 11.21
C GLY A 19 -20.69 -54.65 12.27
N SER A 20 -20.86 -55.57 13.21
CA SER A 20 -19.89 -56.01 14.21
C SER A 20 -18.65 -56.65 13.58
N GLY A 21 -17.46 -56.31 14.10
CA GLY A 21 -16.28 -57.18 14.19
C GLY A 21 -15.47 -57.38 12.91
N ASP A 22 -14.27 -56.83 12.87
CA ASP A 22 -13.07 -57.60 12.55
C ASP A 22 -11.80 -56.82 12.92
N ASP A 23 -11.20 -57.25 14.04
CA ASP A 23 -9.81 -57.00 14.38
C ASP A 23 -8.93 -57.81 13.42
N ASN A 24 -8.39 -57.19 12.35
CA ASN A 24 -7.12 -57.58 11.73
C ASN A 24 -6.79 -56.72 10.51
N ASN A 25 -5.89 -55.74 10.68
CA ASN A 25 -4.85 -55.49 9.68
C ASN A 25 -3.78 -54.54 10.23
N ASN A 26 -2.77 -55.11 10.90
CA ASN A 26 -1.71 -54.35 11.56
C ASN A 26 -0.34 -54.53 10.90
N ASN A 27 -0.26 -54.75 9.57
CA ASN A 27 1.02 -55.06 8.93
C ASN A 27 1.40 -54.35 7.62
N ASP A 28 0.59 -53.42 7.10
CA ASP A 28 0.95 -52.68 5.87
C ASP A 28 1.66 -51.33 6.11
N ASN A 29 2.16 -51.10 7.34
CA ASN A 29 2.67 -49.78 7.73
C ASN A 29 4.19 -49.58 7.51
N LYS A 30 4.85 -50.43 6.72
CA LYS A 30 6.33 -50.45 6.69
C LYS A 30 7.04 -49.65 5.60
N ASN A 31 6.34 -48.98 4.67
CA ASN A 31 6.99 -48.16 3.64
C ASN A 31 6.28 -46.82 3.37
N LEU A 32 5.80 -46.14 4.42
CA LEU A 32 5.34 -44.76 4.27
C LEU A 32 6.54 -43.82 4.45
N SER A 33 6.70 -42.87 3.53
CA SER A 33 7.69 -41.80 3.70
C SER A 33 7.38 -40.99 4.96
N ALA A 34 8.41 -40.39 5.57
CA ALA A 34 8.23 -39.58 6.80
C ALA A 34 7.17 -38.49 6.63
N SER A 35 7.02 -37.91 5.43
CA SER A 35 5.98 -36.91 5.13
C SER A 35 4.57 -37.52 5.10
N GLN A 36 4.41 -38.75 4.62
CA GLN A 36 3.12 -39.44 4.59
C GLN A 36 2.70 -39.92 5.98
N GLN A 37 3.65 -40.37 6.81
CA GLN A 37 3.37 -40.69 8.22
C GLN A 37 2.92 -39.44 8.97
N ALA A 38 3.63 -38.33 8.80
CA ALA A 38 3.27 -37.04 9.40
C ALA A 38 1.90 -36.52 8.95
N ARG A 39 1.54 -36.64 7.66
CA ARG A 39 0.21 -36.28 7.15
C ARG A 39 -0.90 -37.12 7.80
N ARG A 40 -0.67 -38.43 7.95
CA ARG A 40 -1.65 -39.35 8.55
C ARG A 40 -1.86 -39.09 10.03
N GLU A 41 -0.78 -38.76 10.75
CA GLU A 41 -0.84 -38.36 12.15
C GLU A 41 -1.57 -37.01 12.31
N GLU A 42 -1.37 -36.06 11.39
CA GLU A 42 -2.09 -34.79 11.38
C GLU A 42 -3.59 -34.97 11.10
N GLU A 43 -3.97 -35.80 10.12
CA GLU A 43 -5.37 -36.13 9.82
C GLU A 43 -6.06 -36.80 11.02
N LYS A 44 -5.37 -37.73 11.69
CA LYS A 44 -5.86 -38.35 12.93
C LYS A 44 -6.07 -37.29 14.02
N ARG A 45 -5.12 -36.37 14.20
CA ARG A 45 -5.26 -35.23 15.12
C ARG A 45 -6.41 -34.31 14.72
N GLN A 46 -6.69 -34.10 13.42
CA GLN A 46 -7.85 -33.31 12.96
C GLN A 46 -9.18 -33.99 13.26
N GLN A 47 -9.26 -35.32 13.13
CA GLN A 47 -10.44 -36.10 13.52
C GLN A 47 -10.68 -36.08 15.03
N GLU A 48 -9.62 -36.16 15.84
CA GLU A 48 -9.72 -36.00 17.29
C GLU A 48 -10.18 -34.58 17.67
N ARG A 49 -9.71 -33.55 16.95
CA ARG A 49 -10.13 -32.14 17.12
C ARG A 49 -11.57 -31.84 16.71
N LYS A 50 -12.16 -32.60 15.77
CA LYS A 50 -13.58 -32.42 15.34
C LYS A 50 -14.57 -32.56 16.50
N ASN A 51 -14.19 -33.26 17.56
CA ASN A 51 -15.03 -33.49 18.74
C ASN A 51 -14.73 -32.53 19.91
N ASP A 52 -13.69 -31.68 19.84
CA ASP A 52 -13.23 -30.81 20.95
C ASP A 52 -13.04 -29.34 20.52
N VAL A 53 -13.88 -28.85 19.59
CA VAL A 53 -13.84 -27.44 19.17
C VAL A 53 -14.48 -26.56 20.23
N VAL A 54 -13.74 -26.27 21.31
CA VAL A 54 -14.06 -25.17 22.23
C VAL A 54 -13.51 -23.88 21.64
N ILE A 55 -14.41 -22.97 21.27
CA ILE A 55 -14.06 -21.61 20.82
C ILE A 55 -13.16 -20.97 21.89
N GLY A 56 -11.90 -20.68 21.55
CA GLY A 56 -10.92 -20.04 22.44
C GLY A 56 -9.71 -20.88 22.86
N LYS A 57 -9.67 -22.19 22.58
CA LYS A 57 -8.42 -22.97 22.64
C LYS A 57 -7.71 -22.88 21.30
N THR A 58 -6.57 -22.20 21.23
CA THR A 58 -5.77 -22.14 20.00
C THR A 58 -5.18 -23.52 19.71
N SER A 59 -4.98 -23.83 18.44
CA SER A 59 -4.43 -25.10 17.92
C SER A 59 -3.00 -25.42 18.38
N ALA A 60 -2.41 -24.58 19.24
CA ALA A 60 -1.05 -24.68 19.70
C ALA A 60 -0.99 -25.57 20.95
N ILE A 61 -0.48 -26.80 20.81
CA ILE A 61 -0.18 -27.65 21.96
C ILE A 61 1.13 -27.13 22.59
N PRO A 62 1.14 -26.79 23.90
CA PRO A 62 2.38 -26.41 24.57
C PRO A 62 3.44 -27.50 24.44
N GLY A 63 4.56 -27.18 23.78
CA GLY A 63 5.68 -28.11 23.58
C GLY A 63 5.71 -28.83 22.23
N GLU A 64 4.67 -28.76 21.41
CA GLU A 64 4.76 -29.21 20.01
C GLU A 64 5.43 -28.14 19.14
N GLN A 65 6.43 -28.55 18.35
CA GLN A 65 6.96 -27.73 17.28
C GLN A 65 5.94 -27.74 16.14
N ASN A 66 5.41 -26.57 15.76
CA ASN A 66 4.64 -26.41 14.53
C ASN A 66 5.46 -27.00 13.37
N PHE A 67 4.78 -27.65 12.41
CA PHE A 67 5.45 -28.08 11.19
C PHE A 67 6.20 -26.90 10.59
N PRO A 68 7.47 -27.07 10.17
CA PRO A 68 8.17 -26.01 9.47
C PRO A 68 7.36 -25.66 8.23
N ILE A 69 6.88 -24.42 8.16
CA ILE A 69 6.25 -23.90 6.96
C ILE A 69 7.39 -23.81 5.94
N ASP A 70 7.32 -24.64 4.91
CA ASP A 70 8.20 -24.59 3.75
C ASP A 70 7.38 -24.06 2.56
N PRO A 71 7.45 -22.74 2.30
CA PRO A 71 6.75 -22.13 1.17
C PRO A 71 7.18 -22.74 -0.16
N ASP A 72 8.45 -23.11 -0.31
CA ASP A 72 8.99 -23.67 -1.55
C ASP A 72 8.45 -25.09 -1.81
N ALA A 73 8.30 -25.90 -0.76
CA ALA A 73 7.60 -27.18 -0.87
C ALA A 73 6.12 -26.97 -1.27
N THR A 74 5.45 -25.99 -0.67
CA THR A 74 4.04 -25.68 -0.98
C THR A 74 3.87 -25.22 -2.42
N VAL A 75 4.74 -24.34 -2.92
CA VAL A 75 4.76 -23.90 -4.31
C VAL A 75 5.01 -25.08 -5.25
N ARG A 76 5.98 -25.96 -4.93
CA ARG A 76 6.27 -27.15 -5.74
C ARG A 76 5.06 -28.10 -5.82
N GLU A 77 4.38 -28.34 -4.72
CA GLU A 77 3.17 -29.18 -4.70
C GLU A 77 2.02 -28.54 -5.49
N TYR A 78 1.80 -27.23 -5.33
CA TYR A 78 0.82 -26.48 -6.11
C TYR A 78 1.10 -26.59 -7.60
N LEU A 79 2.34 -26.32 -8.03
CA LEU A 79 2.72 -26.39 -9.44
C LEU A 79 2.65 -27.81 -10.01
N ALA A 80 2.86 -28.85 -9.20
CA ALA A 80 2.69 -30.23 -9.66
C ALA A 80 1.22 -30.57 -9.99
N GLN A 81 0.27 -29.90 -9.32
CA GLN A 81 -1.17 -30.11 -9.49
C GLN A 81 -1.81 -29.10 -10.46
N ALA A 82 -1.16 -27.97 -10.71
CA ALA A 82 -1.66 -26.89 -11.55
C ALA A 82 -1.76 -27.28 -13.03
N THR A 83 -2.79 -26.78 -13.71
CA THR A 83 -2.93 -26.91 -15.16
C THR A 83 -1.75 -26.26 -15.90
N PRO A 84 -1.47 -26.63 -17.17
CA PRO A 84 -0.42 -25.97 -17.94
C PRO A 84 -0.58 -24.44 -18.01
N LEU A 85 -1.83 -23.95 -18.15
CA LEU A 85 -2.14 -22.51 -18.17
C LEU A 85 -1.84 -21.83 -16.84
N GLU A 86 -2.27 -22.41 -15.72
CA GLU A 86 -2.00 -21.85 -14.38
C GLU A 86 -0.51 -21.81 -14.07
N ARG A 87 0.24 -22.85 -14.47
CA ARG A 87 1.70 -22.87 -14.36
C ARG A 87 2.35 -21.76 -15.16
N GLU A 88 1.94 -21.55 -16.41
CA GLU A 88 2.50 -20.48 -17.26
C GLU A 88 2.20 -19.10 -16.67
N VAL A 89 0.97 -18.86 -16.22
CA VAL A 89 0.58 -17.61 -15.53
C VAL A 89 1.43 -17.37 -14.28
N TYR A 90 1.66 -18.40 -13.48
CA TYR A 90 2.52 -18.30 -12.29
C TYR A 90 3.97 -17.96 -12.67
N LEU A 91 4.56 -18.70 -13.61
CA LEU A 91 5.96 -18.52 -14.02
C LEU A 91 6.22 -17.15 -14.65
N GLU A 92 5.32 -16.65 -15.51
CA GLU A 92 5.46 -15.30 -16.08
C GLU A 92 5.22 -14.22 -15.02
N GLY A 93 4.38 -14.46 -14.03
CA GLY A 93 4.21 -13.59 -12.87
C GLY A 93 5.49 -13.46 -12.04
N GLU A 94 6.08 -14.59 -11.64
CA GLU A 94 7.35 -14.63 -10.88
C GLU A 94 8.51 -14.02 -11.66
N LYS A 95 8.57 -14.29 -12.97
CA LYS A 95 9.55 -13.69 -13.87
C LYS A 95 9.39 -12.16 -13.91
N GLY A 96 8.17 -11.66 -14.06
CA GLY A 96 7.92 -10.21 -14.05
C GLY A 96 8.33 -9.55 -12.73
N MET A 97 8.05 -10.20 -11.60
CA MET A 97 8.49 -9.74 -10.28
C MET A 97 10.01 -9.72 -10.14
N SER A 98 10.69 -10.79 -10.59
CA SER A 98 12.16 -10.87 -10.55
C SER A 98 12.83 -9.81 -11.44
N LEU A 99 12.24 -9.51 -12.59
CA LEU A 99 12.72 -8.46 -13.50
C LEU A 99 12.50 -7.06 -12.91
N LEU A 100 11.34 -6.81 -12.30
CA LEU A 100 11.05 -5.56 -11.59
C LEU A 100 12.06 -5.32 -10.44
N GLN A 101 12.38 -6.35 -9.65
CA GLN A 101 13.39 -6.25 -8.59
C GLN A 101 14.79 -5.90 -9.12
N LYS A 102 15.10 -6.29 -10.35
CA LYS A 102 16.35 -5.95 -11.06
C LYS A 102 16.26 -4.64 -11.84
N VAL A 103 15.14 -3.93 -11.72
CA VAL A 103 14.85 -2.68 -12.45
C VAL A 103 14.85 -2.85 -13.98
N ASP A 104 14.62 -4.08 -14.48
CA ASP A 104 14.34 -4.34 -15.90
C ASP A 104 12.84 -4.12 -16.15
N LEU A 105 12.46 -2.86 -16.36
CA LEU A 105 11.07 -2.44 -16.49
C LEU A 105 10.43 -2.98 -17.78
N GLU A 106 11.13 -2.93 -18.92
CA GLU A 106 10.63 -3.42 -20.19
C GLU A 106 10.48 -4.95 -20.17
N GLY A 107 11.43 -5.66 -19.57
CA GLY A 107 11.35 -7.10 -19.34
C GLY A 107 10.17 -7.47 -18.45
N ALA A 108 10.01 -6.76 -17.32
CA ALA A 108 8.88 -6.94 -16.41
C ALA A 108 7.53 -6.68 -17.11
N ALA A 109 7.44 -5.61 -17.90
CA ALA A 109 6.23 -5.26 -18.65
C ALA A 109 5.84 -6.37 -19.65
N LYS A 110 6.80 -6.95 -20.37
CA LYS A 110 6.56 -8.07 -21.29
C LYS A 110 6.03 -9.29 -20.55
N ALA A 111 6.63 -9.66 -19.42
CA ALA A 111 6.19 -10.79 -18.62
C ALA A 111 4.78 -10.58 -18.03
N PHE A 112 4.50 -9.40 -17.47
CA PHE A 112 3.17 -9.08 -16.95
C PHE A 112 2.09 -8.97 -18.04
N ASN A 113 2.44 -8.50 -19.24
CA ASN A 113 1.51 -8.51 -20.37
C ASN A 113 1.15 -9.94 -20.78
N ARG A 114 2.12 -10.86 -20.78
CA ARG A 114 1.86 -12.28 -21.03
C ARG A 114 0.88 -12.86 -20.01
N VAL A 115 1.00 -12.48 -18.73
CA VAL A 115 0.03 -12.86 -17.70
C VAL A 115 -1.38 -12.36 -18.03
N PHE A 116 -1.54 -11.10 -18.47
CA PHE A 116 -2.84 -10.56 -18.84
C PHE A 116 -3.41 -11.12 -20.15
N GLU A 117 -2.58 -11.56 -21.10
CA GLU A 117 -3.02 -12.30 -22.29
C GLU A 117 -3.63 -13.65 -21.91
N LEU A 118 -2.96 -14.38 -21.01
CA LEU A 118 -3.38 -15.70 -20.55
C LEU A 118 -4.58 -15.61 -19.59
N GLN A 119 -4.57 -14.61 -18.71
CA GLN A 119 -5.60 -14.38 -17.71
C GLN A 119 -5.84 -12.87 -17.51
N PRO A 120 -6.71 -12.25 -18.32
CA PRO A 120 -7.01 -10.81 -18.23
C PRO A 120 -7.54 -10.38 -16.85
N GLN A 121 -8.13 -11.35 -16.12
CA GLN A 121 -8.71 -11.15 -14.81
C GLN A 121 -7.75 -11.43 -13.64
N LYS A 122 -6.45 -11.62 -13.88
CA LYS A 122 -5.47 -11.81 -12.81
C LYS A 122 -5.31 -10.52 -11.98
N TYR A 123 -5.32 -10.66 -10.66
CA TYR A 123 -4.94 -9.59 -9.73
C TYR A 123 -3.40 -9.52 -9.70
N LEU A 124 -2.86 -8.39 -10.19
CA LEU A 124 -1.43 -8.15 -10.35
C LEU A 124 -1.20 -6.64 -10.44
N TRP A 125 -1.35 -5.95 -9.32
CA TRP A 125 -1.25 -4.49 -9.26
C TRP A 125 0.18 -3.99 -9.47
N GLN A 126 1.19 -4.84 -9.22
CA GLN A 126 2.61 -4.58 -9.47
C GLN A 126 2.92 -4.25 -10.94
N ALA A 127 2.12 -4.78 -11.87
CA ALA A 127 2.22 -4.40 -13.27
C ALA A 127 1.93 -2.91 -13.48
N GLY A 128 1.02 -2.32 -12.69
CA GLY A 128 0.74 -0.89 -12.72
C GLY A 128 1.96 -0.05 -12.33
N ILE A 129 2.77 -0.51 -11.37
CA ILE A 129 4.01 0.17 -10.95
C ILE A 129 5.02 0.19 -12.10
N VAL A 130 5.15 -0.92 -12.83
CA VAL A 130 6.03 -0.97 -14.01
C VAL A 130 5.59 0.06 -15.04
N PHE A 131 4.30 0.12 -15.38
CA PHE A 131 3.81 1.10 -16.35
C PHE A 131 3.91 2.55 -15.85
N TYR A 132 3.76 2.78 -14.54
CA TYR A 132 4.01 4.08 -13.93
C TYR A 132 5.45 4.56 -14.18
N TYR A 133 6.43 3.68 -13.95
CA TYR A 133 7.84 4.00 -14.16
C TYR A 133 8.22 4.10 -15.64
N LEU A 134 7.51 3.39 -16.53
CA LEU A 134 7.64 3.55 -17.99
C LEU A 134 6.95 4.83 -18.52
N GLY A 135 6.26 5.60 -17.67
CA GLY A 135 5.55 6.82 -18.06
C GLY A 135 4.18 6.59 -18.71
N ASP A 136 3.69 5.35 -18.76
CA ASP A 136 2.35 5.02 -19.26
C ASP A 136 1.32 5.10 -18.12
N TYR A 137 1.05 6.33 -17.67
CA TYR A 137 0.17 6.61 -16.52
C TYR A 137 -1.28 6.18 -16.77
N LYS A 138 -1.74 6.24 -18.01
CA LYS A 138 -3.07 5.77 -18.39
C LYS A 138 -3.21 4.29 -18.11
N ARG A 139 -2.34 3.47 -18.68
CA ARG A 139 -2.39 2.01 -18.49
C ARG A 139 -2.13 1.62 -17.05
N ALA A 140 -1.20 2.31 -16.37
CA ALA A 140 -0.96 2.11 -14.95
C ALA A 140 -2.24 2.33 -14.12
N SER A 141 -2.93 3.46 -14.34
CA SER A 141 -4.17 3.80 -13.66
C SER A 141 -5.30 2.78 -13.90
N GLU A 142 -5.43 2.27 -15.12
CA GLU A 142 -6.38 1.21 -15.47
C GLU A 142 -6.12 -0.09 -14.70
N ILE A 143 -4.84 -0.48 -14.59
CA ILE A 143 -4.44 -1.67 -13.84
C ILE A 143 -4.76 -1.49 -12.35
N PHE A 144 -4.41 -0.35 -11.75
CA PHE A 144 -4.68 -0.07 -10.35
C PHE A 144 -6.17 -0.03 -10.05
N ALA A 145 -6.96 0.69 -10.85
CA ALA A 145 -8.41 0.77 -10.67
C ALA A 145 -9.07 -0.63 -10.74
N ARG A 146 -8.68 -1.43 -11.73
CA ARG A 146 -9.20 -2.80 -11.91
C ARG A 146 -8.77 -3.75 -10.79
N CYS A 147 -7.51 -3.70 -10.37
CA CYS A 147 -7.02 -4.54 -9.28
C CYS A 147 -7.67 -4.15 -7.96
N GLY A 148 -7.76 -2.85 -7.68
CA GLY A 148 -8.39 -2.33 -6.48
C GLY A 148 -9.87 -2.66 -6.40
N GLN A 149 -10.64 -2.52 -7.49
CA GLN A 149 -12.03 -2.94 -7.52
C GLN A 149 -12.21 -4.43 -7.18
N ARG A 150 -11.33 -5.30 -7.70
CA ARG A 150 -11.38 -6.73 -7.39
C ARG A 150 -11.03 -7.02 -5.94
N PHE A 151 -10.01 -6.34 -5.40
CA PHE A 151 -9.63 -6.47 -4.01
C PHE A 151 -10.79 -6.07 -3.10
N GLU A 152 -11.38 -4.89 -3.32
CA GLU A 152 -12.50 -4.38 -2.53
C GLU A 152 -13.74 -5.27 -2.62
N THR A 153 -14.05 -5.79 -3.81
CA THR A 153 -15.19 -6.71 -4.00
C THR A 153 -14.96 -8.05 -3.28
N ARG A 154 -13.72 -8.53 -3.23
CA ARG A 154 -13.40 -9.85 -2.68
C ARG A 154 -13.25 -9.84 -1.17
N PHE A 155 -12.63 -8.80 -0.62
CA PHE A 155 -12.24 -8.73 0.79
C PHE A 155 -13.12 -7.79 1.59
N GLU A 156 -13.93 -6.96 0.94
CA GLU A 156 -14.72 -5.88 1.57
C GLU A 156 -13.86 -4.84 2.32
N GLU A 157 -12.54 -4.90 2.13
CA GLU A 157 -11.54 -3.96 2.66
C GLU A 157 -11.14 -2.94 1.59
N TYR A 158 -10.56 -1.81 2.00
CA TYR A 158 -10.10 -0.78 1.07
C TYR A 158 -8.78 -1.19 0.39
N ALA A 159 -8.74 -1.06 -0.94
CA ALA A 159 -7.53 -1.28 -1.75
C ALA A 159 -6.60 -0.06 -1.70
N SER A 160 -6.08 0.25 -0.52
CA SER A 160 -5.41 1.53 -0.26
C SER A 160 -4.17 1.75 -1.12
N GLU A 161 -3.36 0.70 -1.34
CA GLU A 161 -2.15 0.78 -2.14
C GLU A 161 -2.47 1.08 -3.61
N GLU A 162 -3.44 0.37 -4.18
CA GLU A 162 -3.91 0.61 -5.55
C GLU A 162 -4.50 2.02 -5.70
N ARG A 163 -5.23 2.51 -4.70
CA ARG A 163 -5.77 3.88 -4.71
C ARG A 163 -4.66 4.93 -4.65
N ILE A 164 -3.68 4.77 -3.75
CA ILE A 164 -2.51 5.65 -3.66
C ILE A 164 -1.81 5.73 -5.01
N TRP A 165 -1.49 4.57 -5.61
CA TRP A 165 -0.80 4.54 -6.89
C TRP A 165 -1.63 5.05 -8.06
N ARG A 166 -2.95 4.83 -8.07
CA ARG A 166 -3.84 5.43 -9.07
C ARG A 166 -3.84 6.96 -8.96
N SER A 167 -3.92 7.50 -7.75
CA SER A 167 -3.80 8.94 -7.53
C SER A 167 -2.41 9.47 -7.89
N ALA A 168 -1.34 8.71 -7.63
CA ALA A 168 0.00 9.06 -8.09
C ALA A 168 0.09 9.15 -9.62
N CYS A 169 -0.59 8.26 -10.37
CA CYS A 169 -0.69 8.35 -11.83
C CYS A 169 -1.38 9.65 -12.25
N GLU A 170 -2.48 10.01 -11.60
CA GLU A 170 -3.23 11.25 -11.87
C GLU A 170 -2.36 12.48 -11.65
N LEU A 171 -1.75 12.59 -10.47
CA LEU A 171 -0.88 13.71 -10.10
C LEU A 171 0.33 13.81 -11.04
N LYS A 172 1.00 12.68 -11.32
CA LYS A 172 2.18 12.68 -12.20
C LYS A 172 1.82 13.11 -13.62
N TYR A 173 0.70 12.61 -14.16
CA TYR A 173 0.18 13.05 -15.45
C TYR A 173 -0.07 14.56 -15.48
N LEU A 174 -0.77 15.09 -14.47
CA LEU A 174 -1.04 16.52 -14.36
C LEU A 174 0.24 17.37 -14.20
N SER A 175 1.23 16.88 -13.46
CA SER A 175 2.50 17.57 -13.24
C SER A 175 3.32 17.74 -14.52
N GLN A 176 3.19 16.79 -15.46
CA GLN A 176 3.90 16.80 -16.75
C GLN A 176 3.23 17.65 -17.84
N LEU A 177 2.04 18.17 -17.58
CA LEU A 177 1.41 19.12 -18.50
C LEU A 177 2.15 20.45 -18.46
N ASP A 178 2.62 20.91 -19.62
CA ASP A 178 3.33 22.18 -19.79
C ASP A 178 2.41 23.39 -19.50
N SER A 179 1.11 23.25 -19.79
CA SER A 179 0.13 24.33 -19.67
C SER A 179 -0.57 24.28 -18.32
N SER A 180 -0.29 25.28 -17.47
CA SER A 180 -1.03 25.49 -16.22
C SER A 180 -2.54 25.65 -16.45
N SER A 181 -2.96 26.25 -17.56
CA SER A 181 -4.38 26.39 -17.90
C SER A 181 -5.03 25.06 -18.29
N GLU A 182 -4.29 24.17 -18.95
CA GLU A 182 -4.79 22.84 -19.32
C GLU A 182 -4.90 21.95 -18.08
N ARG A 183 -3.88 22.01 -17.20
CA ARG A 183 -3.90 21.36 -15.89
C ARG A 183 -5.13 21.77 -15.08
N GLN A 184 -5.38 23.08 -14.96
CA GLN A 184 -6.54 23.61 -14.25
C GLN A 184 -7.86 23.13 -14.87
N ALA A 185 -7.97 23.17 -16.21
CA ALA A 185 -9.17 22.73 -16.91
C ALA A 185 -9.48 21.24 -16.70
N LEU A 186 -8.46 20.38 -16.65
CA LEU A 186 -8.63 18.95 -16.36
C LEU A 186 -8.94 18.67 -14.88
N MET A 187 -8.41 19.48 -13.96
CA MET A 187 -8.72 19.36 -12.53
C MET A 187 -10.17 19.75 -12.22
N GLU A 188 -10.72 20.72 -12.95
CA GLU A 188 -12.12 21.14 -12.90
C GLU A 188 -13.07 20.18 -13.62
N ASP A 189 -12.62 19.58 -14.73
CA ASP A 189 -13.42 18.67 -15.57
C ASP A 189 -12.96 17.21 -15.45
N ARG A 190 -13.51 16.51 -14.46
CA ARG A 190 -13.18 15.12 -14.15
C ARG A 190 -13.51 14.14 -15.28
N ASP A 191 -14.51 14.46 -16.10
CA ASP A 191 -14.90 13.61 -17.22
C ASP A 191 -13.83 13.65 -18.32
N LYS A 192 -13.25 14.83 -18.59
CA LYS A 192 -12.10 14.95 -19.50
C LYS A 192 -10.84 14.28 -18.95
N LEU A 193 -10.60 14.39 -17.64
CA LEU A 193 -9.48 13.71 -17.00
C LEU A 193 -9.62 12.18 -17.11
N ALA A 194 -10.85 11.65 -17.04
CA ALA A 194 -11.14 10.23 -17.17
C ALA A 194 -10.75 9.63 -18.54
N GLU A 195 -10.63 10.45 -19.59
CA GLU A 195 -10.11 10.02 -20.90
C GLU A 195 -8.62 9.63 -20.85
N HIS A 196 -7.90 10.18 -19.89
CA HIS A 196 -6.45 10.03 -19.71
C HIS A 196 -6.10 9.14 -18.52
N ILE A 197 -6.87 9.24 -17.43
CA ILE A 197 -6.63 8.53 -16.18
C ILE A 197 -7.91 7.84 -15.74
N GLN A 198 -7.90 6.51 -15.70
CA GLN A 198 -9.08 5.73 -15.35
C GLN A 198 -9.59 6.13 -13.95
N PRO A 199 -10.86 6.56 -13.81
CA PRO A 199 -11.44 6.83 -12.51
C PRO A 199 -11.54 5.54 -11.70
N PHE A 200 -11.32 5.66 -10.39
CA PHE A 200 -11.62 4.58 -9.46
C PHE A 200 -13.12 4.57 -9.19
N TYR A 201 -13.74 3.39 -9.14
CA TYR A 201 -15.15 3.30 -8.77
C TYR A 201 -15.36 3.77 -7.32
N VAL A 202 -16.23 4.77 -7.13
CA VAL A 202 -16.56 5.28 -5.80
C VAL A 202 -17.37 4.21 -5.07
N ARG A 203 -16.84 3.70 -3.95
CA ARG A 203 -17.60 2.82 -3.05
C ARG A 203 -18.80 3.60 -2.51
N HIS A 204 -19.96 2.97 -2.40
CA HIS A 204 -21.19 3.64 -1.97
C HIS A 204 -20.95 4.50 -0.70
N PRO A 205 -21.48 5.74 -0.65
CA PRO A 205 -21.16 6.75 0.38
C PRO A 205 -21.60 6.39 1.81
N GLU A 206 -22.25 5.24 2.02
CA GLU A 206 -22.76 4.81 3.32
C GLU A 206 -21.70 4.09 4.19
N SER A 207 -20.56 3.67 3.61
CA SER A 207 -19.44 3.13 4.39
C SER A 207 -18.39 4.22 4.64
N ASP A 208 -18.05 4.52 5.89
CA ASP A 208 -17.00 5.48 6.23
C ASP A 208 -15.69 5.09 5.49
N PRO A 209 -15.16 5.95 4.59
CA PRO A 209 -13.90 5.72 3.89
C PRO A 209 -12.72 5.43 4.80
N LEU A 210 -12.77 5.87 6.06
CA LEU A 210 -11.67 5.78 7.02
C LEU A 210 -11.68 4.52 7.88
N GLU A 211 -12.78 3.76 7.95
CA GLU A 211 -12.92 2.64 8.90
C GLU A 211 -12.21 1.35 8.45
N GLY A 212 -11.92 1.17 7.16
CA GLY A 212 -11.35 -0.08 6.66
C GLY A 212 -9.82 -0.17 6.72
N GLU A 213 -9.08 0.93 6.53
CA GLU A 213 -7.61 0.88 6.53
C GLU A 213 -7.03 1.04 7.95
N ARG A 214 -6.51 -0.08 8.48
CA ARG A 214 -5.96 -0.15 9.84
C ARG A 214 -4.50 0.24 9.90
N ARG A 215 -3.76 0.18 8.78
CA ARG A 215 -2.35 0.57 8.72
C ARG A 215 -2.25 2.09 8.76
N LYS A 216 -1.70 2.61 9.86
CA LYS A 216 -1.66 4.05 10.15
C LYS A 216 -1.03 4.86 9.02
N VAL A 217 0.15 4.44 8.54
CA VAL A 217 0.91 5.17 7.51
C VAL A 217 0.18 5.13 6.17
N ILE A 218 -0.28 3.96 5.74
CA ILE A 218 -1.05 3.78 4.50
C ILE A 218 -2.32 4.65 4.50
N ARG A 219 -3.06 4.71 5.62
CA ARG A 219 -4.24 5.56 5.73
C ARG A 219 -3.90 7.05 5.55
N ILE A 220 -2.82 7.51 6.18
CA ILE A 220 -2.39 8.92 6.08
C ILE A 220 -1.89 9.21 4.66
N ALA A 221 -1.12 8.30 4.06
CA ALA A 221 -0.65 8.41 2.68
C ALA A 221 -1.84 8.47 1.71
N ARG A 222 -2.83 7.57 1.84
CA ARG A 222 -4.06 7.62 1.03
C ARG A 222 -4.75 8.98 1.16
N ASN A 223 -4.94 9.49 2.38
CA ASN A 223 -5.53 10.80 2.59
C ASN A 223 -4.71 11.92 1.92
N LEU A 224 -3.38 11.87 1.98
CA LEU A 224 -2.52 12.83 1.29
C LEU A 224 -2.83 12.85 -0.22
N PHE A 225 -2.77 11.70 -0.88
CA PHE A 225 -3.00 11.60 -2.31
C PHE A 225 -4.45 11.96 -2.70
N GLU A 226 -5.45 11.47 -1.96
CA GLU A 226 -6.87 11.76 -2.22
C GLU A 226 -7.18 13.26 -2.03
N SER A 227 -6.69 13.87 -0.95
CA SER A 227 -6.89 15.30 -0.70
C SER A 227 -6.21 16.17 -1.75
N THR A 228 -5.02 15.80 -2.23
CA THR A 228 -4.39 16.51 -3.35
C THR A 228 -5.21 16.37 -4.63
N THR A 229 -5.69 15.17 -4.96
CA THR A 229 -6.57 15.01 -6.13
C THR A 229 -7.88 15.78 -5.98
N ASN A 230 -8.34 16.06 -4.76
CA ASN A 230 -9.58 16.82 -4.49
C ASN A 230 -9.35 18.32 -4.26
N ASN A 231 -8.12 18.83 -4.41
CA ASN A 231 -7.75 20.23 -4.12
C ASN A 231 -8.06 20.68 -2.68
N ASP A 232 -7.94 19.79 -1.70
CA ASP A 232 -8.07 20.13 -0.28
C ASP A 232 -6.68 20.34 0.35
N GLU A 233 -6.13 21.54 0.15
CA GLU A 233 -4.80 21.91 0.66
C GLU A 233 -4.70 21.77 2.18
N SER A 234 -5.79 22.02 2.90
CA SER A 234 -5.80 21.92 4.36
C SER A 234 -5.55 20.48 4.84
N ALA A 235 -6.17 19.50 4.17
CA ALA A 235 -5.98 18.10 4.48
C ALA A 235 -4.62 17.58 3.96
N VAL A 236 -4.12 18.11 2.84
CA VAL A 236 -2.76 17.85 2.33
C VAL A 236 -1.71 18.25 3.36
N LEU A 237 -1.79 19.48 3.88
CA LEU A 237 -0.88 19.97 4.91
C LEU A 237 -0.88 19.06 6.15
N LEU A 238 -2.07 18.69 6.61
CA LEU A 238 -2.21 17.82 7.78
C LEU A 238 -1.60 16.43 7.54
N ALA A 239 -1.85 15.84 6.37
CA ALA A 239 -1.32 14.52 6.04
C ALA A 239 0.21 14.53 5.86
N ARG A 240 0.76 15.55 5.20
CA ARG A 240 2.23 15.77 5.07
C ARG A 240 2.88 15.88 6.45
N ALA A 241 2.32 16.71 7.34
CA ALA A 241 2.83 16.89 8.69
C ALA A 241 2.79 15.59 9.50
N LYS A 242 1.69 14.82 9.41
CA LYS A 242 1.58 13.50 10.06
C LYS A 242 2.64 12.51 9.57
N LEU A 243 2.87 12.42 8.25
CA LEU A 243 3.90 11.52 7.70
C LEU A 243 5.31 11.96 8.10
N ARG A 244 5.63 13.27 8.03
CA ARG A 244 6.94 13.78 8.46
C ARG A 244 7.19 13.50 9.95
N SER A 245 6.18 13.70 10.80
CA SER A 245 6.24 13.37 12.23
C SER A 245 6.51 11.87 12.48
N ILE A 246 5.81 10.98 11.77
CA ILE A 246 6.04 9.52 11.89
C ILE A 246 7.43 9.13 11.36
N GLY A 247 7.86 9.72 10.24
CA GLY A 247 9.19 9.53 9.67
C GLY A 247 10.30 9.96 10.61
N GLY A 248 10.04 10.98 11.43
CA GLY A 248 10.97 11.55 12.42
C GLY A 248 12.21 12.15 11.77
N LYS A 249 13.18 12.60 12.58
CA LYS A 249 14.39 13.28 12.07
C LYS A 249 15.42 12.38 11.37
N GLY A 250 15.02 11.28 10.70
CA GLY A 250 15.86 10.39 9.85
C GLY A 250 17.14 9.76 10.46
N LYS A 251 17.50 10.09 11.72
CA LYS A 251 18.69 9.61 12.44
C LYS A 251 18.39 8.74 13.66
N THR A 252 17.12 8.56 14.02
CA THR A 252 16.78 7.87 15.26
C THR A 252 17.22 6.41 15.18
N LEU A 253 18.28 6.07 15.96
CA LEU A 253 18.88 4.74 16.14
C LEU A 253 17.90 3.65 16.61
N LEU A 254 16.65 4.01 16.90
CA LEU A 254 15.61 3.05 17.26
C LEU A 254 15.18 2.25 16.02
N PRO A 255 15.27 0.91 16.07
CA PRO A 255 14.89 0.06 14.95
C PRO A 255 13.42 0.28 14.60
N ASP A 256 13.16 0.52 13.32
CA ASP A 256 11.81 0.69 12.77
C ASP A 256 11.14 -0.68 12.58
N LEU A 257 10.82 -1.36 13.68
CA LEU A 257 10.30 -2.74 13.68
C LEU A 257 9.01 -2.91 12.88
N LYS A 258 8.25 -1.83 12.69
CA LYS A 258 6.98 -1.82 11.95
C LYS A 258 7.08 -1.12 10.58
N TYR A 259 8.28 -0.71 10.19
CA TYR A 259 8.54 0.00 8.93
C TYR A 259 7.77 1.31 8.76
N PHE A 260 7.32 1.93 9.85
CA PHE A 260 6.51 3.15 9.78
C PHE A 260 7.31 4.35 9.29
N LYS A 261 8.58 4.44 9.66
CA LYS A 261 9.47 5.51 9.16
C LYS A 261 9.77 5.29 7.70
N LEU A 262 10.12 4.05 7.33
CA LEU A 262 10.39 3.65 5.95
C LEU A 262 9.19 3.99 5.05
N GLU A 263 8.00 3.51 5.40
CA GLU A 263 6.78 3.75 4.64
C GLU A 263 6.45 5.25 4.58
N SER A 264 6.59 5.99 5.69
CA SER A 264 6.26 7.42 5.71
C SER A 264 7.14 8.23 4.77
N TRP A 265 8.46 7.98 4.80
CA TRP A 265 9.40 8.64 3.89
C TRP A 265 9.21 8.21 2.44
N TYR A 266 8.92 6.93 2.22
CA TYR A 266 8.64 6.41 0.89
C TYR A 266 7.40 7.08 0.27
N TYR A 267 6.27 7.12 0.98
CA TYR A 267 5.05 7.73 0.45
C TYR A 267 5.14 9.25 0.31
N LEU A 268 5.89 9.94 1.19
CA LEU A 268 6.21 11.35 0.98
C LEU A 268 7.05 11.55 -0.29
N GLY A 269 8.07 10.72 -0.51
CA GLY A 269 8.90 10.79 -1.72
C GLY A 269 8.09 10.53 -2.98
N LEU A 270 7.20 9.53 -2.96
CA LEU A 270 6.33 9.20 -4.08
C LEU A 270 5.36 10.34 -4.37
N TYR A 271 4.85 10.99 -3.31
CA TYR A 271 3.96 12.13 -3.42
C TYR A 271 4.64 13.32 -4.09
N TYR A 272 5.82 13.71 -3.60
CA TYR A 272 6.58 14.81 -4.19
C TYR A 272 6.98 14.53 -5.64
N ASP A 273 7.40 13.30 -5.97
CA ASP A 273 7.67 12.91 -7.37
C ASP A 273 6.40 13.06 -8.21
N ALA A 274 5.26 12.61 -7.69
CA ALA A 274 3.98 12.68 -8.40
C ALA A 274 3.50 14.10 -8.64
N ILE A 275 3.77 15.07 -7.75
CA ILE A 275 3.40 16.48 -8.00
C ILE A 275 4.47 17.26 -8.78
N GLY A 276 5.62 16.65 -9.07
CA GLY A 276 6.72 17.24 -9.84
C GLY A 276 7.78 17.97 -9.02
N ASP A 277 7.77 17.82 -7.69
CA ASP A 277 8.80 18.34 -6.79
C ASP A 277 9.94 17.31 -6.64
N GLU A 278 10.83 17.28 -7.64
CA GLU A 278 11.91 16.29 -7.72
C GLU A 278 12.93 16.42 -6.58
N GLU A 279 13.17 17.64 -6.09
CA GLU A 279 14.15 17.89 -5.02
C GLU A 279 13.67 17.28 -3.70
N GLU A 280 12.44 17.58 -3.27
CA GLU A 280 11.86 17.01 -2.06
C GLU A 280 11.61 15.50 -2.19
N ALA A 281 11.23 15.03 -3.38
CA ALA A 281 11.07 13.61 -3.67
C ALA A 281 12.36 12.84 -3.42
N LYS A 282 13.47 13.32 -4.00
CA LYS A 282 14.79 12.73 -3.88
C LYS A 282 15.28 12.73 -2.43
N LYS A 283 15.09 13.82 -1.69
CA LYS A 283 15.41 13.91 -0.25
C LYS A 283 14.67 12.82 0.52
N CYS A 284 13.35 12.70 0.34
CA CYS A 284 12.53 11.70 1.02
C CYS A 284 12.94 10.27 0.66
N MET A 285 13.17 9.99 -0.63
CA MET A 285 13.59 8.66 -1.12
C MET A 285 14.95 8.23 -0.58
N LYS A 286 15.91 9.16 -0.47
CA LYS A 286 17.21 8.88 0.17
C LYS A 286 17.05 8.51 1.65
N VAL A 287 16.18 9.21 2.38
CA VAL A 287 15.90 8.86 3.79
C VAL A 287 15.20 7.51 3.89
N ALA A 288 14.20 7.24 3.03
CA ALA A 288 13.53 5.95 2.96
C ALA A 288 14.54 4.81 2.73
N LEU A 289 15.43 4.94 1.75
CA LEU A 289 16.46 3.94 1.44
C LEU A 289 17.40 3.68 2.64
N ARG A 290 17.81 4.72 3.36
CA ARG A 290 18.65 4.59 4.58
C ARG A 290 17.94 3.88 5.73
N THR A 291 16.61 3.99 5.81
CA THR A 291 15.81 3.30 6.83
C THR A 291 15.45 1.86 6.45
N CYS A 292 15.72 1.45 5.20
CA CYS A 292 15.45 0.10 4.74
C CYS A 292 16.45 -0.90 5.35
N PRO A 293 15.98 -2.01 5.98
CA PRO A 293 16.89 -3.03 6.48
C PRO A 293 17.59 -3.77 5.34
N TYR A 294 18.91 -3.95 5.48
CA TYR A 294 19.71 -4.80 4.60
C TYR A 294 19.07 -6.20 4.47
N GLY A 295 18.93 -6.70 3.24
CA GLY A 295 18.37 -8.03 2.97
C GLY A 295 16.84 -8.11 2.96
N SER A 296 16.11 -7.06 3.35
CA SER A 296 14.63 -7.09 3.36
C SER A 296 13.96 -6.93 1.98
N TRP A 297 14.67 -6.36 1.01
CA TRP A 297 14.29 -6.22 -0.40
C TRP A 297 13.91 -7.55 -1.10
N GLU A 298 14.49 -8.67 -0.68
CA GLU A 298 14.18 -10.00 -1.23
C GLU A 298 12.86 -10.57 -0.69
N THR A 299 12.44 -10.15 0.52
CA THR A 299 11.29 -10.73 1.23
C THR A 299 10.02 -9.88 1.11
N ASN A 300 10.14 -8.57 0.97
CA ASN A 300 9.01 -7.68 0.75
C ASN A 300 9.31 -6.66 -0.35
N MET A 301 8.58 -6.74 -1.46
CA MET A 301 8.75 -5.84 -2.60
C MET A 301 8.53 -4.36 -2.22
N VAL A 302 7.67 -4.05 -1.24
CA VAL A 302 7.46 -2.66 -0.79
C VAL A 302 8.76 -2.04 -0.30
N HIS A 303 9.65 -2.84 0.30
CA HIS A 303 10.96 -2.38 0.79
C HIS A 303 11.98 -2.17 -0.35
N ALA A 304 11.73 -2.77 -1.51
CA ALA A 304 12.54 -2.54 -2.70
C ALA A 304 12.15 -1.26 -3.45
N PHE A 305 10.95 -0.71 -3.21
CA PHE A 305 10.46 0.45 -3.97
C PHE A 305 11.32 1.71 -3.84
N PRO A 306 11.84 2.11 -2.67
CA PRO A 306 12.74 3.26 -2.60
C PRO A 306 13.96 3.09 -3.50
N TYR A 307 14.55 1.89 -3.54
CA TYR A 307 15.69 1.58 -4.40
C TYR A 307 15.30 1.63 -5.88
N ILE A 308 14.22 0.95 -6.27
CA ILE A 308 13.71 0.95 -7.65
C ILE A 308 13.46 2.39 -8.11
N HIS A 309 12.79 3.20 -7.27
CA HIS A 309 12.49 4.59 -7.58
C HIS A 309 13.77 5.40 -7.82
N MET A 310 14.76 5.28 -6.93
CA MET A 310 16.04 5.97 -7.05
C MET A 310 16.82 5.57 -8.30
N VAL A 311 16.78 4.28 -8.70
CA VAL A 311 17.43 3.81 -9.95
C VAL A 311 16.71 4.36 -11.17
N VAL A 312 15.37 4.25 -11.22
CA VAL A 312 14.59 4.68 -12.39
C VAL A 312 14.70 6.18 -12.63
N ARG A 313 14.80 6.97 -11.57
CA ARG A 313 14.96 8.43 -11.66
C ARG A 313 16.41 8.89 -11.77
N ASP A 314 17.37 7.97 -11.80
CA ASP A 314 18.81 8.25 -11.87
C ASP A 314 19.31 9.15 -10.73
N TRP A 315 18.90 8.84 -9.49
CA TRP A 315 19.22 9.64 -8.30
C TRP A 315 20.33 9.05 -7.43
N LEU A 316 20.95 7.96 -7.86
CA LEU A 316 22.01 7.26 -7.11
C LEU A 316 23.38 7.94 -7.21
N ASP A 317 23.67 8.58 -8.35
CA ASP A 317 25.03 9.03 -8.70
C ASP A 317 25.34 10.48 -8.27
N ASP A 318 24.41 11.16 -7.60
CA ASP A 318 24.67 12.51 -7.10
C ASP A 318 25.47 12.49 -5.79
N ASP A 319 26.80 12.50 -5.97
CA ASP A 319 27.86 12.70 -4.96
C ASP A 319 27.72 14.01 -4.15
N GLU A 320 26.75 14.87 -4.46
CA GLU A 320 26.48 16.11 -3.71
C GLU A 320 25.99 15.87 -2.26
N PHE A 321 25.74 14.62 -1.89
CA PHE A 321 25.45 14.16 -0.54
C PHE A 321 26.65 13.46 0.12
N ASP A 322 27.86 13.87 -0.27
CA ASP A 322 29.13 13.55 0.40
C ASP A 322 28.94 13.58 1.93
N GLU A 323 29.41 12.57 2.67
CA GLU A 323 29.16 12.36 4.11
C GLU A 323 29.51 13.56 5.01
N LYS A 324 30.21 14.56 4.46
CA LYS A 324 30.55 15.84 5.08
C LYS A 324 29.41 16.86 5.10
N LYS A 325 28.46 16.79 4.16
CA LYS A 325 27.20 17.54 4.18
C LYS A 325 26.09 16.56 4.52
N ASN A 326 25.73 16.52 5.80
CA ASN A 326 24.59 15.72 6.21
C ASN A 326 23.32 16.34 5.58
N PRO A 327 22.65 15.65 4.65
CA PRO A 327 21.45 16.17 4.01
C PRO A 327 20.25 16.27 4.98
N LEU A 328 20.37 15.56 6.10
CA LEU A 328 20.09 16.04 7.44
C LEU A 328 19.67 17.51 7.56
N LYS A 329 20.68 18.37 7.36
CA LYS A 329 20.70 19.78 7.72
C LYS A 329 19.77 20.63 6.86
N ASP A 330 19.56 20.25 5.60
CA ASP A 330 18.76 21.06 4.67
C ASP A 330 17.28 20.68 4.70
N VAL A 331 16.93 19.52 5.27
CA VAL A 331 15.53 19.02 5.38
C VAL A 331 14.99 19.15 6.79
N LEU A 332 15.89 19.19 7.79
CA LEU A 332 15.53 19.20 9.20
C LEU A 332 16.42 20.20 9.95
N PRO A 333 15.85 21.06 10.83
CA PRO A 333 16.65 21.96 11.64
C PRO A 333 17.68 21.19 12.47
N GLU A 334 18.86 21.80 12.64
CA GLU A 334 19.97 21.22 13.42
C GLU A 334 19.50 20.80 14.82
N GLU A 335 20.14 19.77 15.39
CA GLU A 335 19.77 19.20 16.69
C GLU A 335 19.82 20.20 17.85
N ASP A 336 20.47 21.34 17.66
CA ASP A 336 20.64 22.42 18.65
C ASP A 336 19.76 23.65 18.41
N GLU A 337 19.02 23.72 17.29
CA GLU A 337 17.93 24.69 17.15
C GLU A 337 16.69 24.11 17.82
N GLU A 338 16.52 24.44 19.11
CA GLU A 338 15.24 24.29 19.78
C GLU A 338 14.21 25.07 18.95
N VAL A 339 13.46 24.35 18.11
CA VAL A 339 12.31 24.91 17.39
C VAL A 339 11.39 25.46 18.49
N PRO A 340 11.12 26.77 18.52
CA PRO A 340 10.31 27.35 19.57
C PRO A 340 8.92 26.72 19.51
N VAL A 341 8.65 25.79 20.41
CA VAL A 341 7.30 25.27 20.61
C VAL A 341 6.56 26.36 21.37
N PRO A 342 5.41 26.87 20.87
CA PRO A 342 4.60 27.79 21.64
C PRO A 342 4.32 27.20 23.03
N GLU A 343 4.56 27.98 24.08
CA GLU A 343 4.33 27.52 25.47
C GLU A 343 2.91 26.95 25.60
N GLY A 344 2.80 25.66 25.96
CA GLY A 344 1.52 24.98 26.18
C GLY A 344 1.18 23.87 25.18
N VAL A 345 1.83 23.79 24.02
CA VAL A 345 1.48 22.80 22.98
C VAL A 345 2.19 21.46 23.23
N GLN A 346 1.45 20.42 23.63
CA GLN A 346 1.95 19.04 23.78
C GLN A 346 2.00 18.29 22.43
N ALA A 347 2.73 18.82 21.46
CA ALA A 347 2.84 18.24 20.12
C ALA A 347 4.28 17.92 19.74
N ASP A 348 4.45 17.02 18.76
CA ASP A 348 5.75 16.84 18.11
C ASP A 348 6.17 18.18 17.46
N PRO A 349 7.33 18.76 17.82
CA PRO A 349 7.79 20.03 17.25
C PRO A 349 7.88 19.99 15.72
N LEU A 350 8.28 18.84 15.14
CA LEU A 350 8.40 18.69 13.69
C LEU A 350 7.03 18.75 13.00
N PHE A 351 5.99 18.21 13.65
CA PHE A 351 4.61 18.30 13.16
C PHE A 351 4.14 19.76 13.11
N VAL A 352 4.32 20.48 14.22
CA VAL A 352 3.91 21.89 14.34
C VAL A 352 4.65 22.77 13.33
N GLN A 353 5.95 22.58 13.21
CA GLN A 353 6.78 23.28 12.25
C GLN A 353 6.33 23.02 10.81
N THR A 354 6.11 21.76 10.44
CA THR A 354 5.68 21.39 9.08
C THR A 354 4.36 22.06 8.71
N ILE A 355 3.39 22.12 9.65
CA ILE A 355 2.12 22.83 9.39
C ILE A 355 2.39 24.32 9.16
N ARG A 356 3.21 24.95 10.01
CA ARG A 356 3.48 26.40 9.90
C ARG A 356 4.18 26.75 8.59
N GLU A 357 5.20 26.00 8.22
CA GLU A 357 5.92 26.17 6.95
C GLU A 357 4.97 26.00 5.77
N GLY A 358 4.19 24.92 5.74
CA GLY A 358 3.27 24.67 4.64
C GLY A 358 2.15 25.71 4.52
N ILE A 359 1.64 26.27 5.63
CA ILE A 359 0.68 27.40 5.57
C ILE A 359 1.34 28.66 4.98
N ASN A 360 2.61 28.91 5.31
CA ASN A 360 3.33 30.07 4.81
C ASN A 360 3.62 29.97 3.30
N GLU A 361 3.76 28.75 2.78
CA GLU A 361 3.93 28.46 1.35
C GLU A 361 2.64 28.69 0.53
N LEU A 362 1.46 28.66 1.16
CA LEU A 362 0.19 28.89 0.45
C LEU A 362 0.10 30.32 -0.10
N ASP A 363 -0.35 30.40 -1.35
CA ASP A 363 -0.80 31.66 -1.92
C ASP A 363 -2.16 32.09 -1.33
N LEU A 364 -2.59 33.31 -1.66
CA LEU A 364 -3.84 33.85 -1.10
C LEU A 364 -5.06 33.04 -1.55
N THR A 365 -5.07 32.55 -2.79
CA THR A 365 -6.19 31.80 -3.35
C THR A 365 -6.31 30.41 -2.72
N GLN A 366 -5.20 29.70 -2.56
CA GLN A 366 -5.13 28.42 -1.87
C GLN A 366 -5.55 28.55 -0.40
N LEU A 367 -5.13 29.64 0.25
CA LEU A 367 -5.50 29.91 1.64
C LEU A 367 -7.01 30.20 1.76
N GLU A 368 -7.58 30.99 0.85
CA GLU A 368 -9.03 31.25 0.81
C GLU A 368 -9.84 29.97 0.55
N ASP A 369 -9.39 29.12 -0.38
CA ASP A 369 -10.03 27.84 -0.65
C ASP A 369 -9.94 26.88 0.54
N ALA A 370 -8.78 26.79 1.20
CA ALA A 370 -8.60 26.00 2.42
C ALA A 370 -9.53 26.47 3.55
N MET A 371 -9.69 27.79 3.72
CA MET A 371 -10.62 28.37 4.70
C MET A 371 -12.08 28.04 4.34
N LYS A 372 -12.44 28.14 3.07
CA LYS A 372 -13.79 27.85 2.56
C LYS A 372 -14.19 26.39 2.74
N VAL A 373 -13.30 25.46 2.40
CA VAL A 373 -13.52 24.01 2.61
C VAL A 373 -13.83 23.70 4.07
N ARG A 374 -13.21 24.43 5.00
CA ARG A 374 -13.41 24.28 6.45
C ARG A 374 -14.54 25.13 7.03
N GLY A 375 -15.25 25.91 6.20
CA GLY A 375 -16.32 26.80 6.66
C GLY A 375 -15.83 27.94 7.57
N LEU A 376 -14.56 28.33 7.44
CA LEU A 376 -13.95 29.39 8.24
C LEU A 376 -14.12 30.75 7.56
N PRO A 377 -14.27 31.84 8.33
CA PRO A 377 -14.38 33.17 7.77
C PRO A 377 -13.05 33.62 7.15
N SER A 378 -13.13 34.24 5.96
CA SER A 378 -12.00 34.90 5.31
C SER A 378 -11.51 36.13 6.11
N GLY A 379 -10.33 36.64 5.76
CA GLY A 379 -9.71 37.78 6.45
C GLY A 379 -8.41 38.22 5.76
N GLY A 380 -7.55 38.93 6.48
CA GLY A 380 -6.19 39.20 6.00
C GLY A 380 -5.37 37.92 5.91
N LYS A 381 -4.34 37.87 5.05
CA LYS A 381 -3.50 36.67 4.85
C LYS A 381 -2.96 36.10 6.17
N GLU A 382 -2.39 36.96 7.03
CA GLU A 382 -1.87 36.56 8.34
C GLU A 382 -2.94 36.01 9.28
N GLU A 383 -4.12 36.62 9.28
CA GLU A 383 -5.25 36.19 10.10
C GLU A 383 -5.81 34.85 9.63
N MET A 384 -5.91 34.65 8.32
CA MET A 384 -6.32 33.36 7.74
C MET A 384 -5.29 32.28 8.02
N ALA A 385 -4.00 32.57 7.89
CA ALA A 385 -2.90 31.64 8.20
C ALA A 385 -2.95 31.18 9.67
N GLU A 386 -3.09 32.11 10.61
CA GLU A 386 -3.18 31.81 12.04
C GLU A 386 -4.46 31.05 12.40
N ARG A 387 -5.61 31.40 11.81
CA ARG A 387 -6.87 30.66 11.99
C ARG A 387 -6.75 29.23 11.48
N LEU A 388 -6.23 29.05 10.26
CA LEU A 388 -6.04 27.73 9.66
C LEU A 388 -5.09 26.88 10.51
N PHE A 389 -3.99 27.47 10.99
CA PHE A 389 -3.03 26.82 11.87
C PHE A 389 -3.70 26.25 13.13
N ARG A 390 -4.52 27.05 13.82
CA ARG A 390 -5.24 26.61 15.03
C ARG A 390 -6.19 25.46 14.76
N VAL A 391 -7.01 25.57 13.72
CA VAL A 391 -7.99 24.51 13.39
C VAL A 391 -7.28 23.21 13.01
N LEU A 392 -6.13 23.28 12.32
CA LEU A 392 -5.34 22.09 11.99
C LEU A 392 -4.73 21.41 13.23
N LEU A 393 -4.41 22.16 14.29
CA LEU A 393 -3.98 21.59 15.57
C LEU A 393 -5.16 20.98 16.34
N GLU A 394 -6.32 21.63 16.32
CA GLU A 394 -7.54 21.10 16.94
C GLU A 394 -7.98 19.76 16.33
N ASP A 395 -7.85 19.61 15.00
CA ASP A 395 -8.17 18.36 14.27
C ASP A 395 -7.40 17.13 14.75
N VAL A 396 -6.21 17.33 15.33
CA VAL A 396 -5.39 16.26 15.89
C VAL A 396 -5.48 16.17 17.40
N GLY A 397 -6.44 16.88 18.01
CA GLY A 397 -6.70 16.89 19.44
C GLY A 397 -5.63 17.64 20.25
N LEU A 398 -4.84 18.49 19.59
CA LEU A 398 -3.86 19.34 20.28
C LEU A 398 -4.56 20.62 20.71
N GLN A 399 -4.63 20.82 22.03
CA GLN A 399 -5.10 22.09 22.59
C GLN A 399 -3.97 23.12 22.52
N TRP A 400 -4.33 24.34 22.14
CA TRP A 400 -3.45 25.49 22.01
C TRP A 400 -3.68 26.50 23.14
#